data_AF-A0A8B7QAE5-F1
#
_entry.id   AF-A0A8B7QAE5-F1
#
_cell.length_a   1.000
_cell.length_b   1.000
_cell.length_c   1.000
_cell.angle_alpha   90.00
_cell.angle_beta   90.00
_cell.angle_gamma   90.00
#
_symmetry.space_group_name_H-M   'P 1'
#
loop_
_entity.id
_entity.type
_entity.pdbx_description
1 polymer ?
#
loop_
_entity_poly.entity_id
_entity_poly.type
_entity_poly.pdbx_seq_one_letter_code
_entity_poly.pdbx_strand_id
1 'polypeptide(L)'
;MSQGIKYLCIPAADSPSQNLTRHFKESIKFIHECRLRGEGCLVHCLAGVSRSVTLVTAYIMTVTDFGWEDALHTVRAGRSCANPNLGFQRQLQDFEKHEVHQYRQWLKEEYGESPLQDTEEAKKILGKYKELGHPETQPGAWRGSSCQASPPLAYSHCTTET
;
A
#
# COMPACT_ATOMS: atom_id res chain seq x y z
N MET A 1 12.98 18.36 8.50
CA MET A 1 13.45 17.19 7.72
C MET A 1 14.64 16.61 8.46
N SER A 2 14.60 15.35 8.87
CA SER A 2 15.71 14.70 9.57
C SER A 2 16.86 14.46 8.60
N GLN A 3 18.10 14.72 9.04
CA GLN A 3 19.27 14.40 8.23
C GLN A 3 19.36 12.88 8.01
N GLY A 4 19.71 12.47 6.78
CA GLY A 4 19.91 11.05 6.44
C GLY A 4 18.68 10.29 5.91
N ILE A 5 17.50 10.91 5.83
CA ILE A 5 16.31 10.29 5.21
C ILE A 5 16.13 10.83 3.78
N LYS A 6 15.97 9.92 2.82
CA LYS A 6 15.55 10.26 1.45
C LYS A 6 14.03 10.40 1.41
N TYR A 7 13.52 11.43 0.73
CA TYR A 7 12.10 11.73 0.65
C TYR A 7 11.61 11.76 -0.80
N LEU A 8 10.42 11.21 -1.01
CA LEU A 8 9.57 11.49 -2.17
C LEU A 8 8.32 12.20 -1.66
N CYS A 9 8.12 13.47 -2.05
CA CYS A 9 7.00 14.29 -1.59
C CYS A 9 5.98 14.44 -2.71
N ILE A 10 4.77 13.90 -2.50
CA ILE A 10 3.67 13.98 -3.47
C ILE A 10 2.56 14.87 -2.89
N PRO A 11 2.39 16.11 -3.39
CA PRO A 11 1.27 16.97 -2.99
C PRO A 11 -0.05 16.40 -3.52
N ALA A 12 -0.86 15.82 -2.63
CA ALA A 12 -2.14 15.22 -2.98
C ALA A 12 -3.19 15.37 -1.88
N ALA A 13 -4.40 15.75 -2.27
CA ALA A 13 -5.57 15.78 -1.40
C ALA A 13 -6.19 14.38 -1.25
N ASP A 14 -6.83 14.09 -0.12
CA ASP A 14 -7.63 12.87 0.04
C ASP A 14 -9.05 13.07 -0.51
N SER A 15 -9.13 13.28 -1.82
CA SER A 15 -10.39 13.51 -2.54
C SER A 15 -10.55 12.45 -3.63
N PRO A 16 -11.79 11.97 -3.88
CA PRO A 16 -12.06 11.09 -5.03
C PRO A 16 -11.67 11.70 -6.39
N SER A 17 -11.58 13.03 -6.49
CA SER A 17 -11.15 13.74 -7.70
C SER A 17 -9.63 13.88 -7.85
N GLN A 18 -8.84 13.57 -6.82
CA GLN A 18 -7.39 13.60 -6.90
C GLN A 18 -6.90 12.45 -7.79
N ASN A 19 -6.06 12.75 -8.78
CA ASN A 19 -5.39 11.71 -9.58
C ASN A 19 -4.11 11.27 -8.86
N LEU A 20 -4.08 10.02 -8.39
CA LEU A 20 -2.89 9.37 -7.83
C LEU A 20 -2.21 8.41 -8.81
N THR A 21 -2.90 7.93 -9.85
CA THR A 21 -2.31 6.99 -10.84
C THR A 21 -1.07 7.58 -11.51
N ARG A 22 -1.08 8.89 -11.80
CA ARG A 22 0.08 9.61 -12.35
C ARG A 22 1.34 9.53 -11.48
N HIS A 23 1.20 9.21 -10.19
CA HIS A 23 2.28 9.11 -9.21
C HIS A 23 2.69 7.65 -8.92
N PHE A 24 2.01 6.65 -9.50
CA PHE A 24 2.31 5.24 -9.23
C PHE A 24 3.74 4.89 -9.65
N LYS A 25 4.16 5.25 -10.85
CA LYS A 25 5.50 4.88 -11.35
C LYS A 25 6.64 5.42 -10.47
N GLU A 26 6.60 6.70 -10.11
CA GLU A 26 7.63 7.29 -9.23
C GLU A 26 7.58 6.72 -7.81
N SER A 27 6.39 6.44 -7.28
CA SER A 27 6.23 5.86 -5.94
C SER A 27 6.75 4.42 -5.91
N ILE A 28 6.40 3.62 -6.91
CA ILE A 28 6.84 2.22 -7.05
C ILE A 28 8.36 2.17 -7.15
N LYS A 29 8.95 2.98 -8.03
CA LYS A 29 10.41 3.10 -8.17
C LYS A 29 11.07 3.42 -6.83
N PHE A 30 10.58 4.45 -6.13
CA PHE A 30 11.15 4.88 -4.86
C PHE A 30 11.10 3.79 -3.78
N ILE A 31 9.96 3.11 -3.64
CA ILE A 31 9.78 2.01 -2.68
C ILE A 31 10.67 0.81 -3.07
N HIS A 32 10.67 0.44 -4.34
CA HIS A 32 11.38 -0.75 -4.82
C HIS A 32 12.88 -0.61 -4.63
N GLU A 33 13.47 0.52 -5.04
CA GLU A 33 14.89 0.77 -4.89
C GLU A 33 15.31 0.83 -3.41
N CYS A 34 14.46 1.34 -2.53
CA CYS A 34 14.70 1.30 -1.09
C CYS A 34 14.80 -0.15 -0.59
N ARG A 35 13.82 -0.99 -0.96
CA ARG A 35 13.80 -2.41 -0.55
C ARG A 35 14.94 -3.22 -1.14
N LEU A 36 15.32 -2.99 -2.40
CA LEU A 36 16.47 -3.67 -3.03
C LEU A 36 17.81 -3.35 -2.34
N ARG A 37 17.93 -2.19 -1.68
CA ARG A 37 19.09 -1.84 -0.86
C ARG A 37 19.05 -2.44 0.56
N GLY A 38 17.99 -3.19 0.91
CA GLY A 38 17.78 -3.69 2.27
C GLY A 38 17.42 -2.58 3.27
N GLU A 39 16.92 -1.43 2.79
CA GLU A 39 16.51 -0.30 3.61
C GLU A 39 15.00 -0.35 3.91
N GLY A 40 14.58 0.35 4.98
CA GLY A 40 13.15 0.51 5.32
C GLY A 40 12.52 1.72 4.62
N CYS A 41 11.33 1.55 4.04
CA CYS A 41 10.54 2.64 3.45
C CYS A 41 9.24 2.85 4.22
N LEU A 42 9.04 4.07 4.75
CA LEU A 42 7.78 4.51 5.33
C LEU A 42 6.98 5.31 4.29
N VAL A 43 5.79 4.83 3.93
CA VAL A 43 4.83 5.58 3.11
C VAL A 43 3.71 6.06 4.02
N HIS A 44 3.60 7.38 4.20
CA HIS A 44 2.59 7.96 5.09
C HIS A 44 1.75 9.03 4.38
N CYS A 45 0.56 9.28 4.94
CA CYS A 45 -0.26 10.46 4.65
C CYS A 45 -0.76 11.02 5.98
N LEU A 46 -1.81 11.85 5.99
CA LEU A 46 -2.31 12.44 7.25
C LEU A 46 -2.80 11.38 8.26
N ALA A 47 -3.61 10.41 7.82
CA ALA A 47 -4.20 9.39 8.69
C ALA A 47 -3.62 7.98 8.48
N GLY A 48 -2.86 7.77 7.40
CA GLY A 48 -2.42 6.43 6.99
C GLY A 48 -3.58 5.49 6.65
N VAL A 49 -4.66 6.02 6.08
CA VAL A 49 -5.91 5.29 5.76
C VAL A 49 -6.14 5.17 4.25
N SER A 50 -5.94 6.25 3.50
CA SER A 50 -6.37 6.34 2.10
C SER A 50 -5.19 6.57 1.13
N ARG A 51 -4.72 7.82 0.95
CA ARG A 51 -3.63 8.17 0.00
C ARG A 51 -2.40 7.25 0.05
N SER A 52 -1.81 7.06 1.24
CA SER A 52 -0.62 6.22 1.40
C SER A 52 -0.93 4.74 1.11
N VAL A 53 -2.09 4.26 1.55
CA VAL A 53 -2.56 2.90 1.29
C VAL A 53 -2.70 2.68 -0.21
N THR A 54 -3.27 3.63 -0.96
CA THR A 54 -3.39 3.53 -2.42
C THR A 54 -2.04 3.31 -3.11
N LEU A 55 -1.02 4.08 -2.74
CA LEU A 55 0.32 3.94 -3.34
C LEU A 55 0.97 2.59 -2.97
N VAL A 56 0.80 2.14 -1.72
CA VAL A 56 1.31 0.84 -1.27
C VAL A 56 0.56 -0.31 -1.95
N THR A 57 -0.75 -0.21 -2.14
CA THR A 57 -1.55 -1.21 -2.87
C THR A 57 -1.08 -1.32 -4.31
N ALA A 58 -0.88 -0.20 -5.02
CA ALA A 58 -0.34 -0.21 -6.38
C ALA A 58 1.08 -0.83 -6.44
N TYR A 59 1.91 -0.59 -5.42
CA TYR A 59 3.21 -1.25 -5.30
C TYR A 59 3.08 -2.76 -5.16
N ILE A 60 2.26 -3.25 -4.22
CA ILE A 60 2.04 -4.69 -4.01
C ILE A 60 1.52 -5.35 -5.30
N MET A 61 0.53 -4.75 -5.97
CA MET A 61 0.01 -5.24 -7.25
C MET A 61 1.10 -5.39 -8.32
N THR A 62 2.12 -4.52 -8.29
CA THR A 62 3.20 -4.51 -9.28
C THR A 62 4.28 -5.55 -9.00
N VAL A 63 4.59 -5.81 -7.72
CA VAL A 63 5.61 -6.81 -7.33
C VAL A 63 5.05 -8.23 -7.16
N THR A 64 3.73 -8.41 -7.25
CA THR A 64 3.05 -9.70 -7.19
C THR A 64 2.11 -9.91 -8.38
N ASP A 65 1.43 -11.07 -8.42
CA ASP A 65 0.35 -11.39 -9.34
C ASP A 65 -1.03 -10.88 -8.87
N PHE A 66 -1.12 -10.15 -7.76
CA PHE A 66 -2.39 -9.77 -7.14
C PHE A 66 -3.17 -8.71 -7.91
N GLY A 67 -4.51 -8.83 -7.86
CA GLY A 67 -5.43 -7.73 -8.13
C GLY A 67 -5.48 -6.73 -6.98
N TRP A 68 -6.21 -5.63 -7.16
CA TRP A 68 -6.26 -4.53 -6.20
C TRP A 68 -6.89 -4.94 -4.87
N GLU A 69 -7.88 -5.83 -4.87
CA GLU A 69 -8.54 -6.30 -3.65
C GLU A 69 -7.62 -7.15 -2.79
N ASP A 70 -6.96 -8.16 -3.37
CA ASP A 70 -6.00 -9.02 -2.65
C ASP A 70 -4.78 -8.22 -2.18
N ALA A 71 -4.32 -7.25 -2.96
CA ALA A 71 -3.27 -6.32 -2.54
C ALA A 71 -3.74 -5.43 -1.37
N LEU A 72 -4.97 -4.89 -1.40
CA LEU A 72 -5.53 -4.11 -0.31
C LEU A 72 -5.76 -4.96 0.96
N HIS A 73 -6.20 -6.20 0.81
CA HIS A 73 -6.32 -7.15 1.93
C HIS A 73 -4.96 -7.44 2.58
N THR A 74 -3.91 -7.53 1.77
CA THR A 74 -2.53 -7.65 2.27
C THR A 74 -2.14 -6.43 3.12
N VAL A 75 -2.51 -5.21 2.69
CA VAL A 75 -2.29 -4.00 3.51
C VAL A 75 -3.15 -4.04 4.79
N ARG A 76 -4.41 -4.45 4.70
CA ARG A 76 -5.33 -4.53 5.86
C ARG A 76 -4.86 -5.53 6.91
N ALA A 77 -4.18 -6.60 6.53
CA ALA A 77 -3.58 -7.55 7.45
C ALA A 77 -2.54 -6.91 8.38
N GLY A 78 -1.76 -5.95 7.88
CA GLY A 78 -0.80 -5.17 8.69
C GLY A 78 -1.39 -3.88 9.27
N ARG A 79 -2.46 -3.35 8.66
CA ARG A 79 -3.09 -2.09 9.06
C ARG A 79 -4.60 -2.13 8.81
N SER A 80 -5.36 -2.62 9.79
CA SER A 80 -6.81 -2.87 9.70
C SER A 80 -7.65 -1.65 9.28
N CYS A 81 -7.20 -0.43 9.59
CA CYS A 81 -7.88 0.81 9.20
C CYS A 81 -7.63 1.22 7.73
N ALA A 82 -6.90 0.42 6.94
CA ALA A 82 -6.62 0.72 5.54
C ALA A 82 -7.92 0.70 4.71
N ASN A 83 -8.25 1.88 4.17
CA ASN A 83 -9.46 2.09 3.39
C ASN A 83 -9.31 3.29 2.44
N PRO A 84 -8.79 3.09 1.22
CA PRO A 84 -8.80 4.09 0.16
C PRO A 84 -10.19 4.67 -0.06
N ASN A 85 -10.28 5.97 -0.35
CA ASN A 85 -11.55 6.54 -0.78
C ASN A 85 -12.03 5.90 -2.10
N LEU A 86 -13.33 6.03 -2.41
CA LEU A 86 -13.93 5.36 -3.58
C LEU A 86 -13.31 5.77 -4.92
N GLY A 87 -12.82 7.01 -5.05
CA GLY A 87 -12.13 7.45 -6.26
C GLY A 87 -10.78 6.75 -6.44
N PHE A 88 -10.05 6.54 -5.35
CA PHE A 88 -8.80 5.78 -5.38
C PHE A 88 -9.02 4.29 -5.58
N GLN A 89 -10.09 3.70 -5.04
CA GLN A 89 -10.46 2.32 -5.34
C GLN A 89 -10.74 2.13 -6.84
N ARG A 90 -11.49 3.04 -7.45
CA ARG A 90 -11.72 3.03 -8.92
C ARG A 90 -10.42 3.17 -9.70
N GLN A 91 -9.53 4.07 -9.29
CA GLN A 91 -8.21 4.21 -9.91
C GLN A 91 -7.36 2.93 -9.81
N LEU A 92 -7.39 2.23 -8.67
CA LEU A 92 -6.71 0.94 -8.52
C LEU A 92 -7.33 -0.16 -9.38
N GLN A 93 -8.66 -0.18 -9.48
CA GLN A 93 -9.37 -1.11 -10.36
C GLN A 93 -9.04 -0.85 -11.85
N ASP A 94 -8.98 0.42 -12.26
CA ASP A 94 -8.59 0.80 -13.62
C ASP A 94 -7.13 0.46 -13.90
N PHE A 95 -6.25 0.66 -12.91
CA PHE A 95 -4.85 0.25 -12.97
C PHE A 95 -4.71 -1.27 -13.14
N GLU A 96 -5.47 -2.07 -12.40
CA GLU A 96 -5.51 -3.53 -12.58
C GLU A 96 -5.91 -3.93 -14.00
N LYS A 97 -6.97 -3.31 -14.53
CA LYS A 97 -7.53 -3.67 -15.84
C LYS A 97 -6.62 -3.33 -17.01
N HIS A 98 -5.90 -2.20 -16.94
CA HIS A 98 -5.28 -1.62 -18.13
C HIS A 98 -3.76 -1.46 -18.05
N GLU A 99 -3.19 -1.31 -16.85
CA GLU A 99 -1.82 -0.82 -16.69
C GLU A 99 -0.90 -1.75 -15.89
N VAL A 100 -1.42 -2.52 -14.91
CA VAL A 100 -0.58 -3.29 -13.97
C VAL A 100 0.36 -4.28 -14.67
N HIS A 101 -0.09 -4.91 -15.77
CA HIS A 101 0.74 -5.81 -16.55
C HIS A 101 1.94 -5.10 -17.19
N GLN A 102 1.74 -3.88 -17.68
CA GLN A 102 2.82 -3.06 -18.24
C GLN A 102 3.79 -2.63 -17.13
N TYR A 103 3.29 -2.36 -15.92
CA TYR A 103 4.13 -2.02 -14.77
C TYR A 103 4.96 -3.22 -14.29
N ARG A 104 4.39 -4.42 -14.27
CA ARG A 104 5.12 -5.68 -13.97
C ARG A 104 6.25 -5.92 -14.97
N GLN A 105 5.95 -5.76 -16.26
CA GLN A 105 6.95 -5.87 -17.33
C GLN A 105 8.05 -4.82 -17.18
N TRP A 106 7.67 -3.55 -17.02
CA TRP A 106 8.63 -2.46 -16.78
C TRP A 106 9.53 -2.74 -15.57
N LEU A 107 8.97 -3.22 -14.46
CA LEU A 107 9.76 -3.50 -13.26
C LEU A 107 10.79 -4.62 -13.52
N LYS A 108 10.39 -5.67 -14.24
CA LYS A 108 11.28 -6.77 -14.63
C LYS A 108 12.36 -6.31 -15.62
N GLU A 109 12.04 -5.42 -16.55
CA GLU A 109 13.00 -4.86 -17.51
C GLU A 109 14.02 -3.95 -16.82
N GLU A 110 13.58 -3.13 -15.87
CA GLU A 110 14.44 -2.16 -15.16
C GLU A 110 15.34 -2.82 -14.11
N TYR A 111 14.82 -3.78 -13.34
CA TYR A 111 15.49 -4.35 -12.17
C TYR A 111 15.87 -5.83 -12.29
N GLY A 112 15.41 -6.52 -13.36
CA GLY A 112 15.60 -7.96 -13.52
C GLY A 112 14.69 -8.79 -12.62
N GLU A 113 15.11 -10.02 -12.30
CA GLU A 113 14.42 -10.86 -11.33
C GLU A 113 14.67 -10.32 -9.91
N SER A 114 13.59 -10.01 -9.19
CA SER A 114 13.69 -9.51 -7.82
C SER A 114 14.21 -10.62 -6.89
N PRO A 115 15.24 -10.35 -6.04
CA PRO A 115 15.66 -11.31 -5.01
C PRO A 115 14.65 -11.42 -3.85
N LEU A 116 13.62 -10.56 -3.84
CA LEU A 116 12.60 -10.50 -2.79
C LEU A 116 11.50 -11.52 -3.08
N GLN A 117 11.07 -12.29 -2.08
CA GLN A 117 10.02 -13.31 -2.20
C GLN A 117 8.61 -12.69 -2.08
N ASP A 118 8.38 -11.59 -2.80
CA ASP A 118 7.22 -10.71 -2.62
C ASP A 118 5.87 -11.44 -2.74
N THR A 119 5.71 -12.26 -3.79
CA THR A 119 4.48 -13.03 -4.03
C THR A 119 4.19 -14.01 -2.90
N GLU A 120 5.21 -14.71 -2.40
CA GLU A 120 5.04 -15.78 -1.40
C GLU A 120 4.75 -15.20 -0.02
N GLU A 121 5.44 -14.10 0.33
CA GLU A 121 5.16 -13.33 1.53
C GLU A 121 3.75 -12.74 1.50
N ALA A 122 3.35 -12.13 0.38
CA ALA A 122 2.02 -11.56 0.23
C ALA A 122 0.92 -12.63 0.30
N LYS A 123 1.11 -13.80 -0.33
CA LYS A 123 0.17 -14.94 -0.23
C LYS A 123 0.01 -15.45 1.19
N LYS A 124 1.11 -15.55 1.94
CA LYS A 124 1.09 -15.93 3.36
C LYS A 124 0.34 -14.93 4.22
N ILE A 125 0.54 -13.62 3.99
CA ILE A 125 -0.16 -12.56 4.72
C ILE A 125 -1.66 -12.59 4.39
N LEU A 126 -2.00 -12.71 3.11
CA LEU A 126 -3.38 -12.76 2.63
C LEU A 126 -4.14 -13.98 3.15
N GLY A 127 -3.50 -15.16 3.19
CA GLY A 127 -4.08 -16.38 3.75
C GLY A 127 -4.50 -16.19 5.21
N LYS A 128 -3.59 -15.65 6.04
CA LYS A 128 -3.88 -15.33 7.44
C LYS A 128 -5.02 -14.31 7.59
N TYR A 129 -5.09 -13.31 6.71
CA TYR A 129 -6.18 -12.33 6.73
C TYR A 129 -7.54 -12.98 6.43
N LYS A 130 -7.61 -13.90 5.46
CA LYS A 130 -8.83 -14.62 5.09
C LYS A 130 -9.29 -15.58 6.20
N GLU A 131 -8.37 -16.23 6.92
CA GLU A 131 -8.67 -17.11 8.06
C GLU A 131 -9.31 -16.36 9.24
N LEU A 132 -8.99 -15.08 9.44
CA LEU A 132 -9.52 -14.26 10.53
C LEU A 132 -10.98 -13.81 10.32
N GLY A 133 -11.68 -14.31 9.28
CA GLY A 133 -13.11 -14.15 9.11
C GLY A 133 -13.59 -12.69 9.03
N HIS A 134 -12.75 -11.77 8.55
CA HIS A 134 -13.15 -10.37 8.42
C HIS A 134 -14.23 -10.23 7.34
N PRO A 135 -15.44 -9.73 7.68
CA PRO A 135 -16.49 -9.57 6.70
C PRO A 135 -16.07 -8.57 5.62
N GLU A 136 -16.29 -8.92 4.37
CA GLU A 136 -16.18 -8.01 3.24
C GLU A 136 -16.93 -6.71 3.57
N THR A 137 -16.20 -5.59 3.60
CA THR A 137 -16.81 -4.30 3.89
C THR A 137 -17.60 -3.86 2.66
N GLN A 138 -18.93 -4.03 2.70
CA GLN A 138 -19.84 -3.51 1.69
C GLN A 138 -19.66 -1.99 1.51
N PRO A 139 -19.65 -1.46 0.28
CA PRO A 139 -19.53 -0.02 0.06
C PRO A 139 -20.81 0.69 0.54
N GLY A 140 -20.76 1.36 1.70
CA GLY A 140 -21.84 2.28 2.12
C GLY A 140 -22.18 2.35 3.60
N ALA A 141 -21.62 1.52 4.48
CA ALA A 141 -22.03 1.49 5.90
C ALA A 141 -20.94 2.03 6.85
N TRP A 142 -20.76 3.35 6.90
CA TRP A 142 -20.06 3.99 8.02
C TRP A 142 -21.06 4.34 9.11
N ARG A 143 -21.26 3.45 10.09
CA ARG A 143 -21.79 3.84 11.39
C ARG A 143 -20.62 3.79 12.37
N GLY A 144 -20.21 4.97 12.83
CA GLY A 144 -19.02 5.18 13.65
C GLY A 144 -18.94 4.18 14.79
N SER A 145 -17.84 3.43 14.81
CA SER A 145 -17.48 2.55 15.93
C SER A 145 -15.99 2.77 16.19
N SER A 146 -15.69 3.09 17.44
CA SER A 146 -14.39 3.52 17.94
C SER A 146 -13.26 2.57 17.56
N CYS A 147 -12.12 3.14 17.18
CA CYS A 147 -10.86 2.42 17.02
C CYS A 147 -10.50 1.67 18.31
N GLN A 148 -10.65 0.35 18.34
CA GLN A 148 -9.94 -0.46 19.32
C GLN A 148 -8.55 -0.75 18.77
N ALA A 149 -7.54 -0.19 19.45
CA ALA A 149 -6.15 -0.45 19.15
C ALA A 149 -5.83 -1.91 19.51
N SER A 150 -5.32 -2.68 18.54
CA SER A 150 -4.57 -3.90 18.85
C SER A 150 -3.32 -3.53 19.66
N PRO A 151 -2.88 -4.37 20.61
CA PRO A 151 -1.70 -4.07 21.40
C PRO A 151 -0.46 -3.92 20.49
N PRO A 152 0.41 -2.93 20.74
CA PRO A 152 1.57 -2.71 19.89
C PRO A 152 2.53 -3.91 19.98
N LEU A 153 2.97 -4.39 18.81
CA LEU A 153 4.18 -5.18 18.73
C LEU A 153 5.32 -4.30 19.24
N ALA A 154 6.00 -4.77 20.29
CA ALA A 154 7.11 -4.09 20.91
C ALA A 154 8.25 -3.91 19.89
N TYR A 155 8.31 -2.73 19.27
CA TYR A 155 9.53 -2.17 18.72
C TYR A 155 9.91 -0.98 19.60
N SER A 156 11.03 -1.14 20.27
CA SER A 156 11.66 -0.14 21.10
C SER A 156 12.12 1.06 20.25
N HIS A 157 11.82 2.25 20.77
CA HIS A 157 12.32 3.57 20.36
C HIS A 157 11.90 4.11 18.97
N CYS A 158 10.79 4.86 18.94
CA CYS A 158 10.76 6.27 18.52
C CYS A 158 9.36 6.87 18.71
N THR A 159 9.25 7.88 19.58
CA THR A 159 8.08 8.76 19.71
C THR A 159 8.18 9.91 18.72
N THR A 160 7.09 10.23 18.03
CA THR A 160 6.92 11.53 17.35
C THR A 160 5.74 12.25 17.97
N GLU A 161 6.04 13.38 18.62
CA GLU A 161 5.05 14.42 18.92
C GLU A 161 4.69 15.20 17.65
N THR A 162 3.56 15.90 17.72
CA THR A 162 2.71 16.36 16.61
C THR A 162 3.27 17.53 15.81
#